data_AF-A0A2N5IAG6-F1
#
_entry.id   AF-A0A2N5IAG6-F1
#
_cell.length_a   1.000
_cell.length_b   1.000
_cell.length_c   1.000
_cell.angle_alpha   90.00
_cell.angle_beta   90.00
_cell.angle_gamma   90.00
#
_symmetry.space_group_name_H-M   'P 1'
#
loop_
_entity.id
_entity.type
_entity.pdbx_description
1 polymer ?
#
loop_
_entity_poly.entity_id
_entity_poly.type
_entity_poly.pdbx_seq_one_letter_code
_entity_poly.pdbx_strand_id
1 'polypeptide(L)'
;MIKNVEMKNQQAMVTYEFSEQDMEILRHLKEHNYMEFRRGENSAIVDNLYDYGFVTTDDDAWHFTVVLTKLGKAVVESWDK
;
A
#
# COMPACT_ATOMS: atom_id res chain seq x y z
N MET A 1 14.74 4.38 -8.22
CA MET A 1 15.01 5.60 -7.40
C MET A 1 14.23 5.46 -6.09
N ILE A 2 14.89 5.28 -4.94
CA ILE A 2 14.22 5.02 -3.64
C ILE A 2 13.74 6.35 -3.04
N LYS A 3 12.46 6.42 -2.62
CA LYS A 3 11.89 7.59 -1.91
C LYS A 3 11.58 7.19 -0.46
N ASN A 4 12.17 7.91 0.51
CA ASN A 4 11.88 7.74 1.93
C ASN A 4 10.66 8.60 2.31
N VAL A 5 9.68 8.00 3.01
CA VAL A 5 8.54 8.73 3.59
C VAL A 5 8.71 8.78 5.10
N GLU A 6 8.70 9.99 5.68
CA GLU A 6 8.83 10.22 7.12
C GLU A 6 7.46 10.50 7.75
N MET A 7 7.08 9.74 8.78
CA MET A 7 5.90 10.05 9.61
C MET A 7 6.31 10.19 11.08
N LYS A 8 5.90 11.30 11.72
CA LYS A 8 6.09 11.53 13.16
C LYS A 8 4.90 10.98 13.94
N ASN A 9 5.12 9.88 14.67
CA ASN A 9 4.26 9.47 15.77
C ASN A 9 5.02 9.74 17.08
N GLN A 10 4.36 10.17 18.15
CA GLN A 10 4.95 10.86 19.32
C GLN A 10 6.02 10.09 20.15
N GLN A 11 6.63 9.00 19.67
CA GLN A 11 7.84 8.42 20.27
C GLN A 11 8.74 7.57 19.35
N ALA A 12 8.46 7.47 18.04
CA ALA A 12 9.35 6.79 17.09
C ALA A 12 9.15 7.34 15.67
N MET A 13 10.26 7.64 14.98
CA MET A 13 10.25 7.90 13.54
C MET A 13 10.31 6.53 12.84
N VAL A 14 9.25 6.19 12.11
CA VAL A 14 9.22 4.97 11.30
C VAL A 14 9.47 5.37 9.85
N THR A 15 10.55 4.87 9.29
CA THR A 15 10.89 5.03 7.87
C THR A 15 10.46 3.77 7.15
N TYR A 16 9.65 3.93 6.10
CA TYR A 16 9.27 2.84 5.22
C TYR A 16 10.07 2.94 3.93
N GLU A 17 10.68 1.84 3.50
CA GLU A 17 11.29 1.72 2.19
C GLU A 17 10.29 1.10 1.23
N PHE A 18 9.90 1.88 0.21
CA PHE A 18 9.02 1.41 -0.86
C PHE A 18 9.83 1.11 -2.11
N SER A 19 9.58 -0.06 -2.69
CA SER A 19 10.06 -0.42 -4.03
C SER A 19 9.29 0.34 -5.13
N GLU A 20 9.76 0.29 -6.38
CA GLU A 20 9.12 0.98 -7.51
C GLU A 20 7.70 0.45 -7.81
N GLN A 21 7.54 -0.85 -8.05
CA GLN A 21 6.95 -1.69 -7.00
C GLN A 21 5.68 -1.22 -6.29
N ASP A 22 5.88 -1.15 -4.97
CA ASP A 22 4.95 -0.64 -3.98
C ASP A 22 4.41 0.76 -4.34
N MET A 23 5.27 1.63 -4.88
CA MET A 23 4.87 2.99 -5.26
C MET A 23 3.86 2.99 -6.41
N GLU A 24 4.01 2.10 -7.39
CA GLU A 24 3.05 1.94 -8.49
C GLU A 24 1.69 1.47 -7.97
N ILE A 25 1.68 0.48 -7.09
CA ILE A 25 0.46 -0.04 -6.47
C ILE A 25 -0.24 1.05 -5.66
N LEU A 26 0.49 1.78 -4.81
CA LEU A 26 -0.07 2.85 -3.99
C LEU A 26 -0.65 3.99 -4.85
N ARG A 27 -0.03 4.34 -5.99
CA ARG A 27 -0.59 5.31 -6.94
C ARG A 27 -1.86 4.81 -7.59
N HIS A 28 -1.86 3.56 -8.06
CA HIS A 28 -3.05 2.96 -8.66
C HIS A 28 -4.21 2.93 -7.66
N LEU A 29 -3.95 2.51 -6.42
CA LEU A 29 -4.97 2.48 -5.37
C LEU A 29 -5.47 3.88 -4.99
N LYS A 30 -4.63 4.91 -5.10
CA LYS A 30 -5.06 6.30 -4.92
C LYS A 30 -6.03 6.75 -6.02
N GLU A 31 -5.75 6.39 -7.27
CA GLU A 31 -6.56 6.79 -8.43
C GLU A 31 -7.86 5.98 -8.55
N HIS A 32 -7.81 4.68 -8.26
CA HIS A 32 -8.89 3.72 -8.55
C HIS A 32 -9.57 3.17 -7.30
N ASN A 33 -9.07 3.45 -6.09
CA ASN A 33 -9.54 2.98 -4.77
C ASN A 33 -9.35 1.49 -4.46
N TYR A 34 -9.19 0.63 -5.48
CA TYR A 34 -9.01 -0.80 -5.30
C TYR A 34 -8.14 -1.39 -6.42
N MET A 35 -7.60 -2.59 -6.17
CA MET A 35 -6.89 -3.39 -7.17
C MET A 35 -7.22 -4.86 -6.94
N GLU A 36 -7.62 -5.58 -7.98
CA GLU A 36 -7.99 -6.99 -7.91
C GLU A 36 -6.85 -7.88 -8.40
N PHE A 37 -6.64 -8.99 -7.69
CA PHE A 37 -5.65 -9.99 -8.02
C PHE A 37 -6.27 -11.38 -8.07
N ARG A 38 -5.76 -12.23 -8.98
CA ARG A 38 -6.08 -13.66 -9.00
C ARG A 38 -5.29 -14.37 -7.92
N ARG A 39 -5.95 -15.23 -7.13
CA ARG A 39 -5.24 -16.07 -6.16
C ARG A 39 -4.25 -16.99 -6.88
N GLY A 40 -3.00 -17.01 -6.43
CA GLY A 40 -1.93 -17.84 -6.97
C GLY A 40 -1.04 -17.15 -8.02
N GLU A 41 -1.39 -15.94 -8.48
CA GLU A 41 -0.50 -15.11 -9.29
C GLU A 41 -0.04 -13.89 -8.47
N ASN A 42 1.28 -13.72 -8.32
CA ASN A 42 1.93 -12.51 -7.78
C ASN A 42 1.36 -11.95 -6.46
N SER A 43 0.77 -12.77 -5.57
CA SER A 43 0.24 -12.28 -4.28
C SER A 43 1.31 -11.61 -3.41
N ALA A 44 2.57 -12.05 -3.57
CA ALA A 44 3.73 -11.47 -2.89
C ALA A 44 3.96 -9.97 -3.18
N ILE A 45 3.34 -9.44 -4.24
CA ILE A 45 3.54 -8.05 -4.68
C ILE A 45 2.97 -7.03 -3.70
N VAL A 46 2.02 -7.42 -2.85
CA VAL A 46 1.40 -6.54 -1.85
C VAL A 46 1.75 -6.91 -0.41
N ASP A 47 2.54 -7.97 -0.20
CA ASP A 47 2.88 -8.48 1.15
C ASP A 47 3.58 -7.39 1.98
N ASN A 48 4.55 -6.68 1.40
CA ASN A 48 5.23 -5.59 2.10
C ASN A 48 4.26 -4.47 2.51
N LEU A 49 3.37 -4.07 1.59
CA LEU A 49 2.37 -3.03 1.86
C LEU A 49 1.35 -3.46 2.92
N TYR A 50 1.03 -4.75 2.96
CA TYR A 50 0.15 -5.36 3.95
C TYR A 50 0.83 -5.41 5.32
N ASP A 51 2.08 -5.86 5.39
CA ASP A 51 2.89 -5.93 6.61
C ASP A 51 3.14 -4.55 7.22
N TYR A 52 3.33 -3.54 6.39
CA TYR A 52 3.42 -2.14 6.82
C TYR A 52 2.05 -1.54 7.24
N GLY A 53 0.95 -2.22 6.95
CA GLY A 53 -0.41 -1.78 7.28
C GLY A 53 -0.98 -0.69 6.37
N PHE A 54 -0.41 -0.48 5.18
CA PHE A 54 -0.92 0.51 4.21
C PHE A 54 -2.11 -0.01 3.42
N VAL A 55 -2.20 -1.33 3.21
CA VAL A 55 -3.31 -1.96 2.49
C VAL A 55 -3.95 -3.07 3.32
N THR A 56 -5.18 -3.42 2.98
CA THR A 56 -5.89 -4.61 3.47
C THR A 56 -6.53 -5.32 2.28
N THR A 57 -6.81 -6.60 2.44
CA THR A 57 -7.53 -7.40 1.46
C THR A 57 -8.98 -7.60 1.88
N ASP A 58 -9.88 -7.63 0.89
CA ASP A 58 -11.20 -8.22 1.01
C ASP A 58 -11.21 -9.49 0.13
N ASP A 59 -11.48 -10.63 0.76
CA ASP A 59 -11.17 -11.94 0.22
C ASP A 59 -12.42 -12.61 -0.35
N ASP A 60 -12.37 -12.95 -1.64
CA ASP A 60 -13.35 -13.79 -2.30
C ASP A 60 -12.73 -15.14 -2.73
N ALA A 61 -13.57 -16.11 -3.10
CA ALA A 61 -13.12 -17.49 -3.35
C ALA A 61 -12.14 -17.65 -4.53
N TRP A 62 -12.07 -16.67 -5.45
CA TRP A 62 -11.28 -16.77 -6.69
C TRP A 62 -10.37 -15.55 -6.93
N HIS A 63 -10.70 -14.41 -6.30
CA HIS A 63 -9.95 -13.17 -6.38
C HIS A 63 -9.82 -12.56 -4.98
N PHE A 64 -8.80 -11.74 -4.77
CA PHE A 64 -8.74 -10.87 -3.61
C PHE A 64 -8.61 -9.42 -4.06
N THR A 65 -9.28 -8.54 -3.33
CA THR A 65 -9.33 -7.11 -3.63
C THR A 65 -8.50 -6.38 -2.60
N VAL A 66 -7.47 -5.67 -3.06
CA VAL A 66 -6.60 -4.85 -2.23
C VAL A 66 -7.15 -3.44 -2.18
N VAL A 67 -7.27 -2.88 -0.98
CA VAL A 67 -7.72 -1.50 -0.73
C VAL A 67 -6.82 -0.80 0.28
N LEU A 68 -6.74 0.53 0.21
CA LEU A 68 -5.97 1.32 1.17
C LEU A 68 -6.63 1.33 2.55
N THR A 69 -5.83 1.13 3.59
CA THR A 69 -6.25 1.40 4.98
C THR A 69 -6.37 2.90 5.23
N LYS A 70 -6.84 3.29 6.42
CA LYS A 70 -6.82 4.71 6.84
C LYS A 70 -5.41 5.30 6.81
N LEU A 71 -4.39 4.51 7.17
CA LEU A 71 -2.98 4.91 7.12
C LEU A 71 -2.51 5.07 5.66
N GLY A 72 -2.80 4.07 4.82
CA GLY A 72 -2.52 4.11 3.38
C GLY A 72 -3.06 5.37 2.71
N LYS A 73 -4.34 5.68 2.95
CA LYS A 73 -5.00 6.88 2.41
C LYS A 73 -4.29 8.17 2.84
N ALA A 74 -4.00 8.31 4.13
CA ALA A 74 -3.32 9.50 4.65
C ALA A 74 -1.93 9.70 4.02
N VAL A 75 -1.18 8.61 3.77
CA VAL A 75 0.13 8.69 3.13
C VAL A 75 0.02 9.08 1.66
N VAL A 76 -0.83 8.41 0.87
CA VAL A 76 -0.91 8.70 -0.57
C VAL A 76 -1.52 10.09 -0.86
N GLU A 77 -2.38 10.61 0.02
CA GLU A 77 -2.90 11.98 -0.03
C GLU A 77 -1.83 13.03 0.29
N SER A 78 -0.83 12.68 1.11
CA SER A 78 0.27 13.59 1.43
C SER A 78 1.18 13.89 0.24
N TRP A 79 1.14 13.07 -0.82
CA TRP A 79 2.00 13.22 -1.99
C TRP A 79 1.61 14.37 -2.93
N ASP A 80 0.39 14.91 -2.82
CA ASP A 80 -0.08 16.03 -3.66
C ASP A 80 0.13 17.41 -3.02
N LYS A 81 0.68 17.46 -1.80
CA LYS A 81 0.92 18.70 -1.04
C LYS A 81 2.34 19.19 -1.24
#